data_AF-A0A7C4GQT3-F1
#
_entry.id   AF-A0A7C4GQT3-F1
#
_cell.length_a   1.000
_cell.length_b   1.000
_cell.length_c   1.000
_cell.angle_alpha   90.00
_cell.angle_beta   90.00
_cell.angle_gamma   90.00
#
_symmetry.space_group_name_H-M   'P 1'
#
loop_
_entity.id
_entity.type
_entity.pdbx_description
1 polymer ?
#
loop_
_entity_poly.entity_id
_entity_poly.type
_entity_poly.pdbx_seq_one_letter_code
_entity_poly.pdbx_strand_id
1 'polypeptide(L)'
;MGLVIDLSGFVGYRDVWMISIGLASAKIEGSAVEILRKRREEFLESIIMRGERCYGVSTGVGGLKGYSVDPMEFAKRSRDFLREHAAGSGPPLDRGIVRGAMAVLAKQLLNEYSAVSPEIPGLLVEMLNRDIVPIVPRYGSLGASGDLAPMAYIGLALAGEGLVEKKGRRMSAVEALKEEGLEPVSLGPKEALSIINNTAMSTSIAVHALVGAERLLKMLELGGAIAMEAMGTPGEHLDLDLCLLKRHPGVSREGERLREILEGSGN
;
A
#
# COMPACT_ATOMS: atom_id res chain seq x y z
N MET A 1 -15.94 16.04 -11.26
CA MET A 1 -15.66 14.61 -11.54
C MET A 1 -14.35 14.30 -10.82
N GLY A 2 -14.36 13.43 -9.81
CA GLY A 2 -13.16 13.13 -9.02
C GLY A 2 -12.12 12.38 -9.84
N LEU A 3 -10.83 12.50 -9.48
CA LEU A 3 -9.78 11.71 -10.10
C LEU A 3 -9.98 10.22 -9.76
N VAL A 4 -9.88 9.35 -10.76
CA VAL A 4 -10.05 7.89 -10.59
C VAL A 4 -8.81 7.18 -11.13
N ILE A 5 -8.22 6.31 -10.32
CA ILE A 5 -7.00 5.56 -10.66
C ILE A 5 -7.34 4.09 -10.83
N ASP A 6 -6.97 3.52 -11.98
CA ASP A 6 -7.15 2.10 -12.26
C ASP A 6 -5.99 1.27 -11.70
N LEU A 7 -6.29 0.39 -10.74
CA LEU A 7 -5.30 -0.50 -10.14
C LEU A 7 -4.99 -1.73 -11.02
N SER A 8 -5.75 -1.98 -12.08
CA SER A 8 -5.43 -3.03 -13.05
C SER A 8 -4.17 -2.68 -13.86
N GLY A 9 -3.95 -1.39 -14.14
CA GLY A 9 -2.84 -0.89 -14.96
C GLY A 9 -1.55 -0.57 -14.21
N PHE A 10 -0.68 0.26 -14.80
CA PHE A 10 0.48 0.81 -14.11
C PHE A 10 0.03 1.80 -13.02
N VAL A 11 0.62 1.72 -11.83
CA VAL A 11 0.33 2.61 -10.70
C VAL A 11 1.65 3.15 -10.16
N GLY A 12 1.85 4.47 -10.23
CA GLY A 12 3.01 5.15 -9.68
C GLY A 12 2.85 5.50 -8.20
N TYR A 13 3.94 5.93 -7.54
CA TYR A 13 3.89 6.35 -6.12
C TYR A 13 2.96 7.55 -5.89
N ARG A 14 2.87 8.49 -6.83
CA ARG A 14 1.94 9.62 -6.73
C ARG A 14 0.49 9.17 -6.79
N ASP A 15 0.19 8.13 -7.57
CA ASP A 15 -1.15 7.55 -7.66
C ASP A 15 -1.57 6.93 -6.33
N VAL A 16 -0.68 6.11 -5.74
CA VAL A 16 -0.86 5.57 -4.40
C VAL A 16 -1.07 6.69 -3.39
N TRP A 17 -0.22 7.72 -3.42
CA TRP A 17 -0.34 8.86 -2.51
C TRP A 17 -1.69 9.58 -2.66
N MET A 18 -2.14 9.85 -3.89
CA MET A 18 -3.44 10.49 -4.16
C MET A 18 -4.63 9.68 -3.63
N ILE A 19 -4.63 8.35 -3.82
CA ILE A 19 -5.65 7.46 -3.22
C ILE A 19 -5.58 7.51 -1.69
N SER A 20 -4.36 7.48 -1.16
CA SER A 20 -4.09 7.41 0.27
C SER A 20 -4.66 8.59 1.04
N ILE A 21 -4.57 9.81 0.47
CA ILE A 21 -5.09 11.03 1.08
C ILE A 21 -6.49 11.41 0.60
N GLY A 22 -7.14 10.55 -0.19
CA GLY A 22 -8.51 10.76 -0.67
C GLY A 22 -8.67 11.79 -1.79
N LEU A 23 -7.59 12.16 -2.49
CA LEU A 23 -7.66 13.00 -3.70
C LEU A 23 -8.12 12.21 -4.93
N ALA A 24 -7.96 10.89 -4.92
CA ALA A 24 -8.43 10.00 -5.97
C ALA A 24 -9.19 8.80 -5.39
N SER A 25 -10.18 8.31 -6.13
CA SER A 25 -10.78 6.99 -5.91
C SER A 25 -10.03 5.92 -6.69
N ALA A 26 -10.18 4.66 -6.29
CA ALA A 26 -9.62 3.52 -6.99
C ALA A 26 -10.69 2.78 -7.80
N LYS A 27 -10.29 2.15 -8.90
CA LYS A 27 -11.12 1.20 -9.66
C LYS A 27 -10.28 0.00 -10.09
N ILE A 28 -10.96 -1.06 -10.51
CA ILE A 28 -10.38 -2.23 -11.16
C ILE A 28 -11.12 -2.37 -12.49
N GLU A 29 -10.42 -2.17 -13.61
CA GLU A 29 -11.02 -2.32 -14.94
C GLU A 29 -10.56 -3.58 -15.67
N GLY A 30 -11.31 -3.89 -16.74
CA GLY A 30 -10.94 -4.86 -17.75
C GLY A 30 -11.01 -6.31 -17.31
N SER A 31 -10.17 -7.14 -17.93
CA SER A 31 -10.12 -8.58 -17.71
C SER A 31 -9.37 -8.99 -16.44
N ALA A 32 -8.85 -8.05 -15.64
CA ALA A 32 -7.99 -8.37 -14.48
C ALA A 32 -8.67 -9.30 -13.48
N VAL A 33 -9.97 -9.07 -13.20
CA VAL A 33 -10.79 -9.93 -12.32
C VAL A 33 -10.92 -11.35 -12.89
N GLU A 34 -11.15 -11.45 -14.21
CA GLU A 34 -11.33 -12.74 -14.89
C GLU A 34 -10.01 -13.52 -14.96
N ILE A 35 -8.90 -12.83 -15.23
CA ILE A 35 -7.59 -13.46 -15.27
C ILE A 35 -7.20 -13.93 -13.85
N LEU A 36 -7.43 -13.12 -12.81
CA LEU A 36 -7.17 -13.51 -11.43
C LEU A 36 -7.98 -14.75 -11.03
N ARG A 37 -9.26 -14.81 -11.41
CA ARG A 37 -10.13 -15.98 -11.20
C ARG A 37 -9.55 -17.23 -11.87
N LYS A 38 -9.25 -17.14 -13.17
CA LYS A 38 -8.67 -18.25 -13.94
C LYS A 38 -7.34 -18.73 -13.35
N ARG A 39 -6.45 -17.81 -12.96
CA ARG A 39 -5.15 -18.13 -12.36
C ARG A 39 -5.28 -18.85 -11.02
N ARG A 40 -6.27 -18.47 -10.22
CA ARG A 40 -6.59 -19.16 -8.98
C ARG A 40 -7.08 -20.57 -9.23
N GLU A 41 -7.98 -20.76 -10.18
CA GLU A 41 -8.49 -22.09 -10.57
C GLU A 41 -7.34 -22.99 -11.06
N GLU A 42 -6.53 -22.52 -12.01
CA GLU A 42 -5.35 -23.23 -12.51
C GLU A 42 -4.38 -23.62 -11.38
N PHE A 43 -4.14 -22.71 -10.43
CA PHE A 43 -3.26 -22.97 -9.28
C PHE A 43 -3.83 -24.05 -8.36
N LEU A 44 -5.11 -23.96 -7.98
CA LEU A 44 -5.76 -24.95 -7.10
C LEU A 44 -5.82 -26.33 -7.76
N GLU A 45 -6.18 -26.39 -9.05
CA GLU A 45 -6.17 -27.63 -9.83
C GLU A 45 -4.77 -28.25 -9.86
N SER A 46 -3.73 -27.44 -10.09
CA SER A 46 -2.35 -27.94 -10.13
C SER A 46 -1.92 -28.58 -8.80
N ILE A 47 -2.34 -28.02 -7.65
CA ILE A 47 -2.01 -28.55 -6.32
C ILE A 47 -2.73 -29.86 -6.08
N ILE A 48 -4.03 -29.93 -6.43
CA ILE A 48 -4.84 -31.14 -6.29
C ILE A 48 -4.28 -32.25 -7.17
N MET A 49 -4.01 -31.97 -8.45
CA MET A 49 -3.54 -32.98 -9.41
C MET A 49 -2.14 -33.51 -9.08
N ARG A 50 -1.24 -32.66 -8.54
CA ARG A 50 0.14 -33.06 -8.22
C ARG A 50 0.27 -33.77 -6.86
N GLY A 51 -0.75 -33.70 -6.01
CA GLY A 51 -0.66 -34.19 -4.63
C GLY A 51 0.45 -33.50 -3.82
N GLU A 52 0.87 -32.31 -4.23
CA GLU A 52 2.03 -31.60 -3.68
C GLU A 52 1.70 -30.93 -2.35
N ARG A 53 2.66 -30.98 -1.42
CA ARG A 53 2.64 -30.15 -0.21
C ARG A 53 3.00 -28.72 -0.58
N CYS A 54 2.07 -27.80 -0.40
CA CYS A 54 2.23 -26.38 -0.74
C CYS A 54 2.07 -25.52 0.53
N TYR A 55 3.08 -24.69 0.79
CA TYR A 55 3.17 -23.83 1.97
C TYR A 55 2.00 -22.84 2.06
N GLY A 56 1.23 -22.91 3.16
CA GLY A 56 0.02 -22.09 3.35
C GLY A 56 -1.18 -22.52 2.51
N VAL A 57 -1.05 -23.55 1.67
CA VAL A 57 -2.17 -24.22 0.99
C VAL A 57 -2.41 -25.57 1.65
N SER A 58 -1.61 -26.61 1.40
CA SER A 58 -1.81 -27.94 2.01
C SER A 58 -0.96 -28.17 3.26
N THR A 59 -0.09 -27.22 3.63
CA THR A 59 0.71 -27.26 4.87
C THR A 59 0.59 -25.97 5.70
N GLY A 60 0.99 -26.05 6.98
CA GLY A 60 1.10 -24.89 7.86
C GLY A 60 2.14 -23.87 7.41
N VAL A 61 2.28 -22.79 8.18
CA VAL A 61 3.16 -21.63 7.88
C VAL A 61 4.18 -21.41 9.00
N GLY A 62 5.31 -20.78 8.67
CA GLY A 62 6.40 -20.51 9.60
C GLY A 62 6.97 -21.81 10.22
N GLY A 63 7.02 -21.86 11.55
CA GLY A 63 7.45 -23.03 12.30
C GLY A 63 6.58 -24.28 12.08
N LEU A 64 5.36 -24.11 11.56
CA LEU A 64 4.40 -25.20 11.33
C LEU A 64 4.41 -25.74 9.89
N LYS A 65 5.38 -25.35 9.06
CA LYS A 65 5.47 -25.76 7.64
C LYS A 65 5.49 -27.27 7.37
N GLY A 66 5.78 -28.09 8.38
CA GLY A 66 5.84 -29.55 8.26
C GLY A 66 4.49 -30.28 8.40
N TYR A 67 3.44 -29.61 8.87
CA TYR A 67 2.14 -30.22 9.19
C TYR A 67 1.14 -30.04 8.05
N SER A 68 0.37 -31.09 7.72
CA SER A 68 -0.72 -31.04 6.74
C SER A 68 -1.96 -30.32 7.30
N VAL A 69 -2.76 -29.72 6.41
CA VAL A 69 -3.98 -29.00 6.77
C VAL A 69 -5.20 -29.65 6.10
N ASP A 70 -6.28 -29.85 6.86
CA ASP A 70 -7.57 -30.29 6.32
C ASP A 70 -8.22 -29.14 5.53
N PRO A 71 -8.65 -29.38 4.27
CA PRO A 71 -9.34 -28.38 3.49
C PRO A 71 -10.60 -27.77 4.10
N MET A 72 -11.32 -28.52 4.93
CA MET A 72 -12.51 -28.02 5.62
C MET A 72 -12.18 -27.02 6.73
N GLU A 73 -10.93 -26.97 7.20
CA GLU A 73 -10.50 -26.06 8.27
C GLU A 73 -9.91 -24.74 7.74
N PHE A 74 -9.73 -24.57 6.42
CA PHE A 74 -8.99 -23.42 5.87
C PHE A 74 -9.54 -22.08 6.28
N ALA A 75 -10.85 -21.84 6.17
CA ALA A 75 -11.43 -20.56 6.52
C ALA A 75 -11.26 -20.20 8.01
N LYS A 76 -11.28 -21.21 8.89
CA LYS A 76 -11.00 -21.01 10.31
C LYS A 76 -9.52 -20.72 10.54
N ARG A 77 -8.63 -21.56 10.00
CA ARG A 77 -7.17 -21.42 10.15
C ARG A 77 -6.63 -20.14 9.53
N SER A 78 -7.16 -19.69 8.40
CA SER A 78 -6.80 -18.41 7.77
C SER A 78 -7.11 -17.24 8.71
N ARG A 79 -8.25 -17.26 9.40
CA ARG A 79 -8.60 -16.23 10.40
C ARG A 79 -7.72 -16.33 11.64
N ASP A 80 -7.52 -17.52 12.17
CA ASP A 80 -6.66 -17.71 13.35
C ASP A 80 -5.22 -17.28 13.05
N PHE A 81 -4.71 -17.57 11.85
CA PHE A 81 -3.40 -17.10 11.38
C PHE A 81 -3.31 -15.56 11.36
N LEU A 82 -4.35 -14.86 10.88
CA LEU A 82 -4.39 -13.40 10.95
C LEU A 82 -4.40 -12.91 12.40
N ARG A 83 -5.20 -13.52 13.29
CA ARG A 83 -5.27 -13.15 14.71
C ARG A 83 -3.92 -13.33 15.42
N GLU A 84 -3.23 -14.44 15.16
CA GLU A 84 -1.90 -14.73 15.70
C GLU A 84 -0.87 -13.68 15.30
N HIS A 85 -1.00 -13.11 14.09
CA HIS A 85 -0.08 -12.11 13.56
C HIS A 85 -0.50 -10.67 13.91
N ALA A 86 -1.74 -10.44 14.36
CA ALA A 86 -2.23 -9.14 14.81
C ALA A 86 -1.66 -8.73 16.19
N ALA A 87 -0.37 -8.97 16.42
CA ALA A 87 0.37 -8.66 17.65
C ALA A 87 1.00 -7.25 17.63
N GLY A 88 0.28 -6.27 17.05
CA GLY A 88 0.73 -4.88 16.97
C GLY A 88 0.57 -4.11 18.29
N SER A 89 1.36 -3.05 18.47
CA SER A 89 1.28 -2.19 19.65
C SER A 89 1.56 -0.71 19.33
N GLY A 90 1.34 0.16 20.31
CA GLY A 90 1.54 1.60 20.19
C GLY A 90 0.33 2.35 19.61
N PRO A 91 0.49 3.66 19.33
CA PRO A 91 -0.57 4.45 18.73
C PRO A 91 -0.92 3.93 17.32
N PRO A 92 -2.15 4.16 16.83
CA PRO A 92 -2.50 3.85 15.46
C PRO A 92 -1.58 4.55 14.46
N LEU A 93 -1.31 3.90 13.33
CA LEU A 93 -0.72 4.52 12.15
C LEU A 93 -1.64 5.61 11.60
N ASP A 94 -1.04 6.57 10.89
CA ASP A 94 -1.80 7.56 10.14
C ASP A 94 -2.72 6.85 9.13
N ARG A 95 -3.97 7.31 9.06
CA ARG A 95 -5.00 6.70 8.19
C ARG A 95 -4.60 6.75 6.71
N GLY A 96 -3.89 7.80 6.28
CA GLY A 96 -3.39 7.94 4.92
C GLY A 96 -2.37 6.85 4.62
N ILE A 97 -1.48 6.54 5.56
CA ILE A 97 -0.53 5.43 5.42
C ILE A 97 -1.28 4.10 5.26
N VAL A 98 -2.30 3.83 6.08
CA VAL A 98 -3.09 2.60 5.99
C VAL A 98 -3.85 2.51 4.66
N ARG A 99 -4.49 3.60 4.21
CA ARG A 99 -5.14 3.67 2.89
C ARG A 99 -4.16 3.41 1.75
N GLY A 100 -2.95 3.98 1.81
CA GLY A 100 -1.92 3.70 0.82
C GLY A 100 -1.51 2.22 0.83
N ALA A 101 -1.40 1.59 1.99
CA ALA A 101 -1.10 0.17 2.11
C ALA A 101 -2.21 -0.70 1.51
N MET A 102 -3.48 -0.35 1.72
CA MET A 102 -4.62 -1.03 1.09
C MET A 102 -4.57 -0.93 -0.44
N ALA A 103 -4.22 0.24 -0.99
CA ALA A 103 -4.11 0.44 -2.44
C ALA A 103 -2.94 -0.36 -3.04
N VAL A 104 -1.78 -0.37 -2.36
CA VAL A 104 -0.62 -1.17 -2.76
C VAL A 104 -0.94 -2.66 -2.69
N LEU A 105 -1.61 -3.12 -1.62
CA LEU A 105 -2.02 -4.52 -1.49
C LEU A 105 -2.97 -4.91 -2.63
N ALA A 106 -4.01 -4.12 -2.90
CA ALA A 106 -4.93 -4.38 -3.99
C ALA A 106 -4.18 -4.48 -5.34
N LYS A 107 -3.25 -3.56 -5.61
CA LYS A 107 -2.42 -3.60 -6.82
C LYS A 107 -1.55 -4.86 -6.88
N GLN A 108 -0.90 -5.25 -5.79
CA GLN A 108 -0.05 -6.42 -5.74
C GLN A 108 -0.82 -7.71 -6.00
N LEU A 109 -2.02 -7.85 -5.42
CA LEU A 109 -2.90 -9.00 -5.64
C LEU A 109 -3.41 -9.08 -7.09
N LEU A 110 -3.61 -7.93 -7.73
CA LEU A 110 -4.01 -7.83 -9.14
C LEU A 110 -2.88 -8.18 -10.12
N ASN A 111 -1.63 -8.37 -9.69
CA ASN A 111 -0.56 -8.90 -10.55
C ASN A 111 -0.67 -10.43 -10.76
N GLU A 112 -1.76 -11.08 -10.34
CA GLU A 112 -2.18 -12.45 -10.71
C GLU A 112 -1.34 -13.61 -10.16
N TYR A 113 -0.13 -13.39 -9.65
CA TYR A 113 0.75 -14.46 -9.15
C TYR A 113 0.42 -14.95 -7.73
N SER A 114 -0.45 -14.25 -7.01
CA SER A 114 -0.84 -14.62 -5.64
C SER A 114 -1.90 -15.72 -5.58
N ALA A 115 -2.66 -15.93 -6.66
CA ALA A 115 -3.76 -16.91 -6.74
C ALA A 115 -4.84 -16.70 -5.66
N VAL A 116 -5.24 -15.45 -5.42
CA VAL A 116 -6.27 -15.08 -4.44
C VAL A 116 -7.64 -14.92 -5.08
N SER A 117 -8.70 -15.05 -4.28
CA SER A 117 -10.08 -14.76 -4.71
C SER A 117 -10.22 -13.30 -5.17
N PRO A 118 -10.86 -13.02 -6.32
CA PRO A 118 -11.02 -11.66 -6.85
C PRO A 118 -11.83 -10.72 -5.95
N GLU A 119 -12.64 -11.27 -5.06
CA GLU A 119 -13.39 -10.53 -4.06
C GLU A 119 -12.46 -9.78 -3.08
N ILE A 120 -11.22 -10.23 -2.87
CA ILE A 120 -10.27 -9.60 -1.96
C ILE A 120 -9.78 -8.24 -2.47
N PRO A 121 -9.15 -8.12 -3.66
CA PRO A 121 -8.80 -6.81 -4.21
C PRO A 121 -10.02 -5.94 -4.48
N GLY A 122 -11.17 -6.54 -4.87
CA GLY A 122 -12.43 -5.82 -5.02
C GLY A 122 -12.89 -5.16 -3.72
N LEU A 123 -12.90 -5.90 -2.61
CA LEU A 123 -13.30 -5.37 -1.31
C LEU A 123 -12.34 -4.29 -0.80
N LEU A 124 -11.03 -4.43 -1.03
CA LEU A 124 -10.05 -3.37 -0.70
C LEU A 124 -10.38 -2.05 -1.43
N VAL A 125 -10.74 -2.13 -2.71
CA VAL A 125 -11.11 -0.95 -3.51
C VAL A 125 -12.42 -0.34 -3.01
N GLU A 126 -13.42 -1.16 -2.71
CA GLU A 126 -14.67 -0.66 -2.12
C GLU A 126 -14.45 -0.01 -0.76
N MET A 127 -13.67 -0.64 0.14
CA MET A 127 -13.33 -0.04 1.43
C MET A 127 -12.60 1.31 1.27
N LEU A 128 -11.66 1.43 0.32
CA LEU A 128 -10.98 2.70 0.02
C LEU A 128 -11.96 3.79 -0.44
N ASN A 129 -12.87 3.43 -1.35
CA ASN A 129 -13.85 4.34 -1.94
C ASN A 129 -14.95 4.75 -0.94
N ARG A 130 -15.30 3.87 0.01
CA ARG A 130 -16.27 4.12 1.08
C ARG A 130 -15.66 4.69 2.36
N ASP A 131 -14.35 4.94 2.35
CA ASP A 131 -13.58 5.46 3.49
C ASP A 131 -13.66 4.58 4.75
N ILE A 132 -13.58 3.25 4.56
CA ILE A 132 -13.48 2.27 5.63
C ILE A 132 -11.99 1.92 5.80
N VAL A 133 -11.37 2.40 6.88
CA VAL A 133 -9.92 2.27 7.08
C VAL A 133 -9.64 1.47 8.36
N PRO A 134 -8.92 0.33 8.30
CA PRO A 134 -8.54 -0.42 9.48
C PRO A 134 -7.71 0.41 10.48
N ILE A 135 -7.96 0.23 11.78
CA ILE A 135 -7.12 0.81 12.82
C ILE A 135 -5.94 -0.12 13.04
N VAL A 136 -4.76 0.31 12.58
CA VAL A 136 -3.55 -0.50 12.60
C VAL A 136 -2.54 0.07 13.60
N PRO A 137 -2.10 -0.67 14.63
CA PRO A 137 -1.04 -0.21 15.53
C PRO A 137 0.29 0.03 14.82
N ARG A 138 1.05 1.02 15.28
CA ARG A 138 2.31 1.46 14.64
C ARG A 138 3.46 0.46 14.73
N TYR A 139 3.56 -0.30 15.81
CA TYR A 139 4.70 -1.20 16.05
C TYR A 139 4.28 -2.66 15.92
N GLY A 140 5.22 -3.52 15.52
CA GLY A 140 5.04 -4.97 15.47
C GLY A 140 5.66 -5.63 14.23
N SER A 141 5.74 -4.91 13.11
CA SER A 141 6.44 -5.43 11.92
C SER A 141 7.94 -5.52 12.16
N LEU A 142 8.54 -6.62 11.70
CA LEU A 142 10.00 -6.80 11.64
C LEU A 142 10.56 -6.41 10.26
N GLY A 143 9.72 -6.26 9.24
CA GLY A 143 10.14 -5.95 7.86
C GLY A 143 10.98 -7.03 7.16
N ALA A 144 11.19 -8.19 7.78
CA ALA A 144 12.09 -9.23 7.28
C ALA A 144 11.44 -10.19 6.26
N SER A 145 10.18 -10.57 6.49
CA SER A 145 9.41 -11.49 5.64
C SER A 145 8.02 -10.91 5.35
N GLY A 146 7.98 -9.63 5.01
CA GLY A 146 6.74 -8.85 4.88
C GLY A 146 6.33 -8.11 6.15
N ASP A 147 5.37 -7.22 5.98
CA ASP A 147 4.78 -6.36 7.00
C ASP A 147 3.68 -7.10 7.78
N LEU A 148 4.01 -8.31 8.26
CA LEU A 148 3.03 -9.29 8.74
C LEU A 148 2.04 -8.70 9.76
N ALA A 149 2.54 -8.07 10.81
CA ALA A 149 1.70 -7.55 11.89
C ALA A 149 0.72 -6.46 11.43
N PRO A 150 1.16 -5.34 10.83
CA PRO A 150 0.21 -4.32 10.37
C PRO A 150 -0.72 -4.81 9.26
N MET A 151 -0.26 -5.69 8.38
CA MET A 151 -1.12 -6.24 7.32
C MET A 151 -2.15 -7.24 7.87
N ALA A 152 -1.89 -7.90 8.99
CA ALA A 152 -2.87 -8.76 9.66
C ALA A 152 -4.11 -7.99 10.12
N TYR A 153 -3.96 -6.75 10.58
CA TYR A 153 -5.12 -5.88 10.92
C TYR A 153 -5.97 -5.54 9.69
N ILE A 154 -5.34 -5.31 8.53
CA ILE A 154 -6.05 -5.11 7.26
C ILE A 154 -6.77 -6.40 6.85
N GLY A 155 -6.11 -7.55 6.95
CA GLY A 155 -6.71 -8.85 6.67
C GLY A 155 -7.89 -9.19 7.57
N LEU A 156 -7.80 -8.89 8.88
CA LEU A 156 -8.91 -9.07 9.82
C LEU A 156 -10.09 -8.19 9.43
N ALA A 157 -9.85 -6.93 9.08
CA ALA A 157 -10.92 -6.02 8.65
C ALA A 157 -11.63 -6.51 7.38
N LEU A 158 -10.90 -7.05 6.41
CA LEU A 158 -11.47 -7.70 5.23
C LEU A 158 -12.36 -8.90 5.61
N ALA A 159 -11.94 -9.67 6.61
CA ALA A 159 -12.72 -10.79 7.17
C ALA A 159 -13.81 -10.35 8.16
N GLY A 160 -14.07 -9.05 8.30
CA GLY A 160 -15.13 -8.49 9.17
C GLY A 160 -14.74 -8.41 10.65
N GLU A 161 -13.48 -8.61 10.99
CA GLU A 161 -12.95 -8.58 12.36
C GLU A 161 -12.11 -7.33 12.64
N GLY A 162 -12.01 -6.96 13.91
CA GLY A 162 -11.23 -5.79 14.35
C GLY A 162 -11.99 -4.46 14.21
N LEU A 163 -11.24 -3.38 14.40
CA LEU A 163 -11.77 -2.02 14.40
C LEU A 163 -11.35 -1.28 13.14
N VAL A 164 -12.28 -0.47 12.63
CA VAL A 164 -12.06 0.43 11.50
C VAL A 164 -12.49 1.84 11.90
N GLU A 165 -11.95 2.82 11.20
CA GLU A 165 -12.42 4.20 11.20
C GLU A 165 -13.16 4.49 9.90
N LYS A 166 -14.36 5.06 10.02
CA LYS A 166 -15.20 5.48 8.89
C LYS A 166 -15.78 6.85 9.18
N LYS A 167 -15.49 7.84 8.33
CA LYS A 167 -15.93 9.25 8.52
C LYS A 167 -15.62 9.79 9.92
N GLY A 168 -14.44 9.47 10.45
CA GLY A 168 -13.96 9.90 11.77
C GLY A 168 -14.56 9.14 12.97
N ARG A 169 -15.42 8.13 12.74
CA ARG A 169 -15.99 7.28 13.79
C ARG A 169 -15.29 5.92 13.82
N ARG A 170 -14.90 5.47 15.02
CA ARG A 170 -14.39 4.12 15.24
C ARG A 170 -15.56 3.16 15.45
N MET A 171 -15.52 2.03 14.76
CA MET A 171 -16.55 0.98 14.85
C MET A 171 -15.98 -0.39 14.46
N SER A 172 -16.76 -1.46 14.60
CA SER A 172 -16.32 -2.78 14.15
C SER A 172 -16.30 -2.86 12.61
N ALA A 173 -15.37 -3.66 12.07
CA ALA A 173 -15.28 -3.87 10.62
C ALA A 173 -16.59 -4.41 10.02
N VAL A 174 -17.21 -5.40 10.66
CA VAL A 174 -18.48 -5.98 10.19
C VAL A 174 -19.62 -4.96 10.13
N GLU A 175 -19.74 -4.07 11.12
CA GLU A 175 -20.76 -3.01 11.09
C GLU A 175 -20.50 -2.02 9.97
N ALA A 176 -19.25 -1.58 9.79
CA ALA A 176 -18.87 -0.63 8.74
C ALA A 176 -19.13 -1.17 7.33
N LEU A 177 -18.80 -2.45 7.10
CA LEU A 177 -19.06 -3.15 5.84
C LEU A 177 -20.57 -3.27 5.58
N LYS A 178 -21.33 -3.72 6.59
CA LYS A 178 -22.78 -3.85 6.51
C LYS A 178 -23.48 -2.52 6.22
N GLU A 179 -23.03 -1.41 6.82
CA GLU A 179 -23.57 -0.06 6.54
C GLU A 179 -23.45 0.35 5.07
N GLU A 180 -22.47 -0.18 4.32
CA GLU A 180 -22.27 0.11 2.90
C GLU A 180 -22.78 -1.02 1.98
N GLY A 181 -23.43 -2.04 2.53
CA GLY A 181 -23.90 -3.21 1.76
C GLY A 181 -22.75 -4.09 1.25
N LEU A 182 -21.60 -4.08 1.93
CA LEU A 182 -20.44 -4.92 1.62
C LEU A 182 -20.43 -6.15 2.53
N GLU A 183 -19.97 -7.28 1.99
CA GLU A 183 -19.83 -8.53 2.72
C GLU A 183 -18.36 -8.80 3.07
N PRO A 184 -18.06 -9.29 4.28
CA PRO A 184 -16.71 -9.76 4.63
C PRO A 184 -16.25 -10.91 3.72
N VAL A 185 -14.95 -10.98 3.41
CA VAL A 185 -14.41 -12.10 2.65
C VAL A 185 -14.25 -13.35 3.50
N SER A 186 -14.61 -14.50 2.94
CA SER A 186 -14.27 -15.81 3.49
C SER A 186 -12.94 -16.27 2.89
N LEU A 187 -11.88 -16.23 3.69
CA LEU A 187 -10.52 -16.54 3.23
C LEU A 187 -10.33 -18.03 2.92
N GLY A 188 -9.98 -18.33 1.69
CA GLY A 188 -9.58 -19.65 1.21
C GLY A 188 -8.13 -20.00 1.56
N PRO A 189 -7.62 -21.12 0.99
CA PRO A 189 -6.23 -21.53 1.14
C PRO A 189 -5.27 -20.43 0.67
N LYS A 190 -4.14 -20.22 1.36
CA LYS A 190 -3.08 -19.22 1.06
C LYS A 190 -3.50 -17.75 1.09
N GLU A 191 -4.78 -17.41 1.09
CA GLU A 191 -5.24 -16.02 0.97
C GLU A 191 -4.83 -15.15 2.17
N ALA A 192 -4.93 -15.67 3.39
CA ALA A 192 -4.44 -14.95 4.57
C ALA A 192 -2.93 -14.69 4.50
N LEU A 193 -2.15 -15.66 4.02
CA LEU A 193 -0.71 -15.50 3.79
C LEU A 193 -0.43 -14.45 2.71
N SER A 194 -1.17 -14.47 1.59
CA SER A 194 -1.03 -13.48 0.52
C SER A 194 -1.37 -12.06 0.96
N ILE A 195 -2.32 -11.90 1.89
CA ILE A 195 -2.70 -10.60 2.43
C ILE A 195 -1.63 -10.01 3.35
N ILE A 196 -0.90 -10.84 4.11
CA ILE A 196 0.05 -10.33 5.10
C ILE A 196 1.52 -10.41 4.71
N ASN A 197 1.90 -11.37 3.86
CA ASN A 197 3.28 -11.59 3.45
C ASN A 197 3.64 -10.74 2.22
N ASN A 198 3.68 -9.42 2.43
CA ASN A 198 4.03 -8.43 1.42
C ASN A 198 4.62 -7.18 2.10
N THR A 199 5.08 -6.21 1.32
CA THR A 199 5.67 -4.96 1.83
C THR A 199 4.73 -3.77 1.71
N ALA A 200 3.40 -3.98 1.61
CA ALA A 200 2.48 -2.91 1.24
C ALA A 200 2.47 -1.75 2.25
N MET A 201 2.61 -2.05 3.55
CA MET A 201 2.67 -1.04 4.60
C MET A 201 3.95 -0.19 4.49
N SER A 202 5.10 -0.85 4.41
CA SER A 202 6.41 -0.20 4.26
C SER A 202 6.51 0.58 2.95
N THR A 203 5.96 0.05 1.86
CA THR A 203 5.84 0.76 0.57
C THR A 203 4.99 2.03 0.73
N SER A 204 3.84 1.96 1.40
CA SER A 204 3.02 3.16 1.65
C SER A 204 3.75 4.21 2.49
N ILE A 205 4.45 3.80 3.55
CA ILE A 205 5.29 4.71 4.35
C ILE A 205 6.34 5.39 3.46
N ALA A 206 7.01 4.62 2.59
CA ALA A 206 8.00 5.15 1.66
C ALA A 206 7.38 6.12 0.63
N VAL A 207 6.17 5.84 0.13
CA VAL A 207 5.42 6.72 -0.77
C VAL A 207 5.15 8.07 -0.09
N HIS A 208 4.65 8.07 1.15
CA HIS A 208 4.41 9.29 1.91
C HIS A 208 5.71 10.05 2.22
N ALA A 209 6.78 9.34 2.58
CA ALA A 209 8.09 9.94 2.81
C ALA A 209 8.66 10.57 1.54
N LEU A 210 8.53 9.90 0.39
CA LEU A 210 9.01 10.40 -0.90
C LEU A 210 8.26 11.65 -1.33
N VAL A 211 6.92 11.65 -1.27
CA VAL A 211 6.13 12.86 -1.58
C VAL A 211 6.42 13.99 -0.58
N GLY A 212 6.63 13.66 0.70
CA GLY A 212 7.07 14.61 1.71
C GLY A 212 8.44 15.24 1.39
N ALA A 213 9.40 14.42 0.98
CA ALA A 213 10.74 14.88 0.60
C ALA A 213 10.70 15.77 -0.65
N GLU A 214 9.90 15.45 -1.66
CA GLU A 214 9.70 16.30 -2.85
C GLU A 214 9.12 17.67 -2.49
N ARG A 215 8.17 17.70 -1.56
CA ARG A 215 7.59 18.96 -1.07
C ARG A 215 8.61 19.77 -0.27
N LEU A 216 9.37 19.10 0.60
CA LEU A 216 10.40 19.75 1.40
C LEU A 216 11.50 20.34 0.51
N LEU A 217 11.92 19.62 -0.54
CA LEU A 217 12.92 20.11 -1.50
C LEU A 217 12.43 21.40 -2.18
N LYS A 218 11.18 21.43 -2.67
CA LYS A 218 10.60 22.66 -3.25
C LYS A 218 10.55 23.83 -2.27
N MET A 219 10.25 23.57 -1.00
CA MET A 219 10.28 24.61 0.04
C MET A 219 11.70 25.09 0.33
N LEU A 220 12.68 24.19 0.27
CA LEU A 220 14.09 24.52 0.44
C LEU A 220 14.62 25.36 -0.74
N GLU A 221 14.23 25.04 -1.97
CA GLU A 221 14.54 25.84 -3.17
C GLU A 221 14.04 27.28 -3.00
N LEU A 222 12.76 27.45 -2.65
CA LEU A 222 12.15 28.77 -2.47
C LEU A 222 12.78 29.54 -1.30
N GLY A 223 12.96 28.88 -0.15
CA GLY A 223 13.59 29.51 1.02
C GLY A 223 15.07 29.87 0.76
N GLY A 224 15.77 29.02 0.02
CA GLY A 224 17.15 29.26 -0.42
C GLY A 224 17.24 30.46 -1.35
N ALA A 225 16.36 30.55 -2.35
CA ALA A 225 16.29 31.70 -3.25
C ALA A 225 16.03 33.02 -2.48
N ILE A 226 15.04 33.05 -1.59
CA ILE A 226 14.76 34.23 -0.74
C ILE A 226 15.98 34.62 0.10
N ALA A 227 16.70 33.64 0.67
CA ALA A 227 17.91 33.91 1.43
C ALA A 227 19.04 34.46 0.54
N MET A 228 19.20 33.93 -0.68
CA MET A 228 20.16 34.45 -1.66
C MET A 228 19.84 35.90 -2.02
N GLU A 229 18.57 36.23 -2.24
CA GLU A 229 18.09 37.59 -2.48
C GLU A 229 18.40 38.52 -1.31
N ALA A 230 17.97 38.15 -0.11
CA ALA A 230 18.14 38.96 1.09
C ALA A 230 19.62 39.24 1.44
N MET A 231 20.52 38.31 1.10
CA MET A 231 21.95 38.40 1.40
C MET A 231 22.78 39.05 0.29
N GLY A 232 22.18 39.45 -0.84
CA GLY A 232 22.94 40.01 -1.97
C GLY A 232 23.85 38.97 -2.63
N THR A 233 23.45 37.71 -2.68
CA THR A 233 24.29 36.63 -3.20
C THR A 233 24.44 36.75 -4.72
N PRO A 234 25.67 36.81 -5.27
CA PRO A 234 25.88 36.94 -6.71
C PRO A 234 25.29 35.76 -7.49
N GLY A 235 24.55 36.05 -8.57
CA GLY A 235 23.91 35.05 -9.42
C GLY A 235 24.89 34.11 -10.13
N GLU A 236 26.15 34.52 -10.33
CA GLU A 236 27.21 33.72 -10.96
C GLU A 236 27.51 32.43 -10.19
N HIS A 237 27.16 32.35 -8.91
CA HIS A 237 27.28 31.11 -8.14
C HIS A 237 26.35 29.98 -8.63
N LEU A 238 25.32 30.33 -9.42
CA LEU A 238 24.40 29.40 -10.05
C LEU A 238 24.70 29.18 -11.54
N ASP A 239 25.85 29.66 -12.04
CA ASP A 239 26.24 29.45 -13.44
C ASP A 239 26.14 27.96 -13.81
N LEU A 240 25.41 27.67 -14.88
CA LEU A 240 25.11 26.29 -15.29
C LEU A 240 26.37 25.57 -15.77
N ASP A 241 27.33 26.28 -16.38
CA ASP A 241 28.60 25.68 -16.77
C ASP A 241 29.37 25.23 -15.52
N LEU A 242 29.35 26.03 -14.44
CA LEU A 242 29.93 25.64 -13.15
C LEU A 242 29.19 24.46 -12.52
N CYS A 243 27.86 24.43 -12.59
CA CYS A 243 27.07 23.28 -12.11
C CYS A 243 27.39 22.00 -12.90
N LEU A 244 27.55 22.10 -14.23
CA LEU A 244 27.84 20.98 -15.14
C LEU A 244 29.25 20.41 -14.96
N LEU A 245 30.20 21.18 -14.41
CA LEU A 245 31.50 20.64 -13.99
C LEU A 245 31.36 19.55 -12.91
N LYS A 246 30.30 19.60 -12.10
CA LYS A 246 29.96 18.56 -11.13
C LYS A 246 29.13 17.48 -11.81
N ARG A 247 29.62 16.23 -11.81
CA ARG A 247 28.96 15.08 -12.46
C ARG A 247 27.78 14.52 -11.65
N HIS A 248 26.94 15.40 -11.12
CA HIS A 248 25.75 15.05 -10.35
C HIS A 248 24.52 15.68 -11.03
N PRO A 249 23.61 14.88 -11.62
CA PRO A 249 22.44 15.40 -12.33
C PRO A 249 21.55 16.32 -11.48
N GLY A 250 21.50 16.07 -10.17
CA GLY A 250 20.77 16.92 -9.22
C GLY A 250 21.35 18.34 -9.13
N VAL A 251 22.67 18.51 -9.18
CA VAL A 251 23.30 19.84 -9.06
C VAL A 251 22.89 20.73 -10.23
N SER A 252 22.96 20.22 -11.46
CA SER A 252 22.55 20.99 -12.64
C SER A 252 21.07 21.33 -12.61
N ARG A 253 20.21 20.37 -12.20
CA ARG A 253 18.77 20.58 -12.06
C ARG A 253 18.44 21.65 -11.02
N GLU A 254 19.04 21.59 -9.84
CA GLU A 254 18.81 22.58 -8.78
C GLU A 254 19.37 23.96 -9.17
N GLY A 255 20.51 24.02 -9.86
CA GLY A 255 21.07 25.27 -10.37
C GLY A 255 20.14 25.95 -11.38
N GLU A 256 19.61 25.19 -12.33
CA GLU A 256 18.61 25.68 -13.29
C GLU A 256 17.35 26.16 -12.58
N ARG A 257 16.87 25.38 -11.62
CA ARG A 257 15.66 25.69 -10.84
C ARG A 257 15.79 26.98 -10.03
N LEU A 258 16.91 27.18 -9.33
CA LEU A 258 17.15 28.39 -8.55
C LEU A 258 17.29 29.62 -9.46
N ARG A 259 17.89 29.49 -10.64
CA ARG A 259 17.94 30.57 -11.64
C ARG A 259 16.56 30.97 -12.14
N GLU A 260 15.68 29.99 -12.40
CA GLU A 260 14.28 30.27 -12.76
C GLU A 260 13.55 31.02 -11.63
N ILE A 261 13.73 30.60 -10.37
CA ILE A 261 13.06 31.23 -9.23
C ILE A 261 13.54 32.67 -9.02
N LEU A 262 14.84 32.93 -9.20
CA LEU A 262 15.48 34.23 -9.02
C LEU A 262 15.38 35.15 -10.25
N GLU A 263 14.72 34.70 -11.32
CA GLU A 263 14.58 35.50 -12.53
C GLU A 263 13.87 36.84 -12.23
N GLY A 264 14.52 37.95 -12.59
CA GLY A 264 14.02 39.30 -12.33
C GLY A 264 14.37 39.86 -10.95
N SER A 265 15.10 39.12 -10.10
CA SER A 265 15.73 39.68 -8.91
C SER A 265 16.79 40.72 -9.30
N GLY A 266 16.97 41.74 -8.45
CA GLY A 266 17.95 42.82 -8.65
C GLY A 266 19.36 42.49 -8.19
N ASN A 267 19.56 41.26 -7.70
CA ASN A 267 20.85 40.72 -7.26
C ASN A 267 21.71 40.18 -8.41
#